data_AF-A0A142X423-F1
#
_entry.id   AF-A0A142X423-F1
#
_cell.length_a   1.000
_cell.length_b   1.000
_cell.length_c   1.000
_cell.angle_alpha   90.00
_cell.angle_beta   90.00
_cell.angle_gamma   90.00
#
_symmetry.space_group_name_H-M   'P 1'
#
loop_
_entity.id
_entity.type
_entity.pdbx_description
1 polymer ?
#
loop_
_entity_poly.entity_id
_entity_poly.type
_entity_poly.pdbx_seq_one_letter_code
_entity_poly.pdbx_strand_id
1 'polypeptide(L)'
;MVPDFVPMRVIAIARDSTRVDSFRLAIRRMSRQIANVAAWREHFIVFVDRRTGRGETVFAVFVGAPPPMGEEIVNWIAQGVRLDAQRLRERWES
;
A
#
# COMPACT_ATOMS: atom_id res chain seq x y z
N MET A 1 13.69 -16.49 22.72
CA MET A 1 13.84 -16.65 21.26
C MET A 1 13.23 -15.42 20.62
N VAL A 2 14.05 -14.55 20.03
CA VAL A 2 13.53 -13.46 19.20
C VAL A 2 13.19 -14.10 17.86
N PRO A 3 11.94 -14.05 17.37
CA PRO A 3 11.63 -14.63 16.07
C PRO A 3 12.55 -14.00 15.02
N ASP A 4 13.06 -14.83 14.11
CA ASP A 4 13.94 -14.40 13.02
C ASP A 4 13.35 -13.15 12.37
N PHE A 5 14.17 -12.11 12.25
CA PHE A 5 13.74 -10.81 11.77
C PHE A 5 13.29 -10.94 10.32
N VAL A 6 11.97 -11.02 10.10
CA VAL A 6 11.41 -11.04 8.75
C VAL A 6 11.76 -9.71 8.08
N PRO A 7 12.46 -9.70 6.93
CA PRO A 7 12.85 -8.47 6.27
C PRO A 7 11.62 -7.62 5.96
N MET A 8 11.55 -6.43 6.55
CA MET A 8 10.48 -5.47 6.24
C MET A 8 10.82 -4.70 4.97
N ARG A 9 9.95 -4.77 3.96
CA ARG A 9 10.04 -3.95 2.76
C ARG A 9 9.09 -2.77 2.83
N VAL A 10 9.57 -1.60 2.43
CA VAL A 10 8.78 -0.36 2.36
C VAL A 10 8.46 -0.04 0.91
N ILE A 11 7.20 0.21 0.62
CA ILE A 11 6.73 0.70 -0.68
C ILE A 11 6.15 2.09 -0.47
N ALA A 12 6.72 3.10 -1.10
CA ALA A 12 6.04 4.39 -1.26
C ALA A 12 5.04 4.25 -2.41
N ILE A 13 3.75 4.45 -2.14
CA ILE A 13 2.69 4.17 -3.10
C ILE A 13 2.14 5.45 -3.72
N ALA A 14 2.11 6.55 -2.97
CA ALA A 14 1.61 7.84 -3.48
C ALA A 14 2.22 9.02 -2.74
N ARG A 15 2.26 10.17 -3.42
CA ARG A 15 2.54 11.49 -2.83
C ARG A 15 1.30 12.37 -3.03
N ASP A 16 1.06 13.26 -2.08
CA ASP A 16 -0.07 14.18 -2.12
C ASP A 16 0.00 15.12 -3.33
N SER A 17 -0.95 14.97 -4.25
CA SER A 17 -1.31 15.99 -5.24
C SER A 17 -2.78 16.32 -5.09
N THR A 18 -3.12 17.23 -4.17
CA THR A 18 -4.44 17.86 -3.95
C THR A 18 -5.67 16.95 -3.80
N ARG A 19 -5.51 15.63 -3.82
CA ARG A 19 -6.59 14.61 -3.88
C ARG A 19 -6.41 13.51 -2.82
N VAL A 20 -5.96 13.90 -1.63
CA VAL A 20 -5.73 13.05 -0.45
C VAL A 20 -6.84 12.01 -0.23
N ASP A 21 -8.10 12.40 -0.42
CA ASP A 21 -9.25 11.52 -0.19
C ASP A 21 -9.34 10.37 -1.19
N SER A 22 -8.94 10.59 -2.45
CA SER A 22 -8.92 9.56 -3.49
C SER A 22 -7.88 8.49 -3.20
N PHE A 23 -6.68 8.89 -2.77
CA PHE A 23 -5.62 7.94 -2.40
C PHE A 23 -5.95 7.17 -1.12
N ARG A 24 -6.55 7.82 -0.12
CA ARG A 24 -7.08 7.14 1.07
C ARG A 24 -8.16 6.13 0.74
N LEU A 25 -9.06 6.46 -0.20
CA LEU A 25 -10.09 5.54 -0.66
C LEU A 25 -9.50 4.34 -1.39
N ALA A 26 -8.53 4.55 -2.29
CA ALA A 26 -7.81 3.48 -2.98
C ALA A 26 -7.09 2.55 -1.99
N ILE A 27 -6.41 3.12 -0.99
CA ILE A 27 -5.74 2.37 0.08
C ILE A 27 -6.73 1.57 0.94
N ARG A 28 -7.87 2.15 1.32
CA ARG A 28 -8.92 1.45 2.06
C ARG A 28 -9.49 0.28 1.26
N ARG A 29 -9.72 0.45 -0.05
CA ARG A 29 -10.17 -0.65 -0.93
C ARG A 29 -9.11 -1.74 -1.01
N MET A 30 -7.84 -1.36 -1.17
CA MET A 30 -6.72 -2.30 -1.19
C MET A 30 -6.62 -3.09 0.12
N SER A 31 -6.72 -2.42 1.27
CA SER A 31 -6.72 -3.06 2.59
C SER A 31 -7.83 -4.11 2.73
N ARG A 32 -9.04 -3.82 2.22
CA ARG A 32 -10.14 -4.81 2.20
C ARG A 32 -9.84 -5.99 1.28
N GLN A 33 -9.25 -5.74 0.11
CA GLN A 33 -8.87 -6.81 -0.81
C GLN A 33 -7.79 -7.71 -0.19
N ILE A 34 -6.79 -7.13 0.45
CA ILE A 34 -5.74 -7.85 1.20
C ILE A 34 -6.36 -8.76 2.27
N ALA A 35 -7.32 -8.27 3.05
CA ALA A 35 -8.00 -9.06 4.08
C ALA A 35 -8.75 -10.30 3.53
N ASN A 36 -9.13 -10.26 2.25
CA ASN A 36 -9.81 -11.34 1.55
C ASN A 36 -8.85 -12.35 0.88
N VAL A 37 -7.56 -12.04 0.80
CA VAL A 37 -6.55 -12.98 0.30
C VAL A 37 -6.04 -13.83 1.46
N ALA A 38 -6.59 -15.04 1.62
CA ALA A 38 -6.28 -15.92 2.76
C ALA A 38 -4.77 -16.16 2.93
N ALA A 39 -4.03 -16.32 1.82
CA ALA A 39 -2.58 -16.54 1.82
C ALA A 39 -1.78 -15.41 2.48
N TRP A 40 -2.33 -14.19 2.59
CA TRP A 40 -1.60 -13.05 3.14
C TRP A 40 -1.85 -12.78 4.62
N ARG A 41 -2.77 -13.52 5.25
CA ARG A 41 -3.11 -13.34 6.66
C ARG A 41 -1.95 -13.67 7.60
N GLU A 42 -1.00 -14.46 7.14
CA GLU A 42 0.20 -14.86 7.88
C GLU A 42 1.33 -13.81 7.78
N HIS A 43 1.13 -12.74 7.00
CA HIS A 43 2.15 -11.73 6.72
C HIS A 43 1.80 -10.40 7.35
N PHE A 44 2.84 -9.65 7.73
CA PHE A 44 2.67 -8.34 8.33
C PHE A 44 2.50 -7.30 7.23
N ILE A 45 1.31 -6.69 7.12
CA ILE A 45 1.04 -5.64 6.13
C ILE A 45 0.48 -4.42 6.84
N VAL A 46 1.22 -3.31 6.81
CA VAL A 46 0.83 -2.07 7.51
C VAL A 46 0.83 -0.89 6.56
N PHE A 47 -0.27 -0.14 6.60
CA PHE A 47 -0.42 1.12 5.87
C PHE A 47 -0.03 2.29 6.76
N VAL A 48 0.82 3.19 6.26
CA VAL A 48 1.19 4.42 6.97
C VAL A 48 1.01 5.65 6.11
N ASP A 49 0.65 6.73 6.77
CA ASP A 49 0.65 8.09 6.23
C ASP A 49 1.86 8.81 6.85
N ARG A 50 2.89 9.12 6.05
CA ARG A 50 4.06 9.86 6.51
C ARG A 50 4.04 11.28 5.96
N ARG A 51 4.01 12.28 6.85
CA ARG A 51 4.25 13.67 6.46
C ARG A 51 5.71 13.87 6.07
N THR A 52 5.96 14.53 4.95
CA THR A 52 7.29 14.95 4.52
C THR A 52 7.61 16.33 5.07
N GLY A 53 8.89 16.69 5.14
CA GLY A 53 9.33 18.02 5.58
C GLY A 53 8.87 19.18 4.68
N ARG A 54 8.20 18.90 3.55
CA ARG A 54 7.61 19.89 2.64
C ARG A 54 6.10 20.06 2.81
N GLY A 55 5.51 19.45 3.85
CA GLY A 55 4.07 19.49 4.09
C GLY A 55 3.25 18.49 3.27
N GLU A 56 3.89 17.69 2.42
CA GLU A 56 3.22 16.66 1.63
C GLU A 56 2.95 15.41 2.49
N THR A 57 1.89 14.67 2.18
CA THR A 57 1.67 13.33 2.75
C THR A 57 2.13 12.26 1.76
N VAL A 58 2.96 11.33 2.23
CA VAL A 58 3.36 10.12 1.51
C VAL A 58 2.60 8.94 2.10
N PHE A 59 1.90 8.21 1.25
CA PHE A 59 1.26 6.96 1.63
C PHE A 59 2.22 5.81 1.35
N ALA A 60 2.48 4.99 2.37
CA ALA A 60 3.37 3.84 2.25
C ALA A 60 2.77 2.57 2.83
N VAL A 61 3.24 1.43 2.33
CA VAL A 61 2.91 0.11 2.87
C VAL A 61 4.19 -0.59 3.28
N PHE A 62 4.18 -1.13 4.48
CA PHE A 62 5.19 -2.04 5.00
C PHE A 62 4.71 -3.47 4.82
N VAL A 63 5.58 -4.30 4.25
CA VAL A 63 5.35 -5.73 4.08
C VAL A 63 6.46 -6.48 4.81
N GLY A 64 6.11 -7.21 5.87
CA GLY A 64 6.94 -8.19 6.54
C GLY A 64 6.54 -9.59 6.06
N ALA A 65 7.25 -10.10 5.07
CA ALA A 65 7.11 -11.45 4.55
C ALA A 65 8.48 -11.98 4.06
N PRO A 66 8.75 -13.28 4.16
CA PRO A 66 9.99 -13.86 3.63
C PRO A 66 10.04 -13.75 2.09
N PRO A 67 11.22 -13.65 1.47
CA PRO A 67 11.36 -13.84 0.03
C PRO A 67 10.95 -15.27 -0.39
N PRO A 68 10.34 -15.47 -1.57
CA PRO A 68 9.95 -14.45 -2.56
C PRO A 68 8.61 -13.77 -2.28
N MET A 69 7.83 -14.26 -1.31
CA MET A 69 6.46 -13.81 -1.02
C MET A 69 6.36 -12.30 -0.76
N GLY A 70 7.34 -11.73 -0.06
CA GLY A 70 7.40 -10.28 0.14
C GLY A 70 7.43 -9.48 -1.18
N GLU A 71 8.07 -9.98 -2.23
CA GLU A 71 8.10 -9.33 -3.55
C GLU A 71 6.77 -9.46 -4.28
N GLU A 72 6.14 -10.62 -4.20
CA GLU A 72 4.83 -10.86 -4.80
C GLU A 72 3.77 -9.94 -4.21
N ILE A 73 3.70 -9.86 -2.87
CA ILE A 73 2.78 -8.96 -2.16
C ILE A 73 3.06 -7.51 -2.52
N VAL A 74 4.34 -7.10 -2.53
CA VAL A 74 4.76 -5.74 -2.89
C VAL A 74 4.27 -5.37 -4.29
N ASN A 75 4.53 -6.25 -5.27
CA ASN A 75 4.16 -6.02 -6.66
C ASN A 75 2.65 -5.96 -6.85
N TRP A 76 1.92 -6.88 -6.21
CA TRP A 76 0.47 -6.92 -6.28
C TRP A 76 -0.17 -5.65 -5.70
N ILE A 77 0.28 -5.20 -4.52
CA ILE A 77 -0.23 -3.98 -3.87
C ILE A 77 0.07 -2.76 -4.74
N ALA A 78 1.30 -2.63 -5.26
CA ALA A 78 1.69 -1.51 -6.09
C ALA A 78 0.85 -1.43 -7.39
N GLN A 79 0.59 -2.58 -8.03
CA GLN A 79 -0.25 -2.64 -9.22
C GLN A 79 -1.70 -2.26 -8.91
N GLY A 80 -2.26 -2.83 -7.84
CA GLY A 80 -3.64 -2.57 -7.43
C GLY A 80 -3.90 -1.10 -7.12
N VAL A 81 -2.99 -0.43 -6.40
CA VAL A 81 -3.16 1.00 -6.08
C VAL A 81 -3.02 1.88 -7.32
N ARG A 82 -2.10 1.56 -8.25
CA ARG A 82 -2.00 2.28 -9.53
C ARG A 82 -3.29 2.21 -10.33
N LEU A 83 -3.88 1.02 -10.45
CA LEU A 83 -5.14 0.82 -11.19
C LEU A 83 -6.31 1.58 -10.55
N ASP A 84 -6.44 1.53 -9.22
CA ASP A 84 -7.53 2.24 -8.54
C ASP A 84 -7.33 3.76 -8.58
N ALA A 85 -6.10 4.27 -8.48
CA ALA A 85 -5.81 5.68 -8.65
C ALA A 85 -6.17 6.17 -10.07
N GLN A 86 -5.86 5.38 -11.10
CA GLN A 86 -6.23 5.68 -12.48
C GLN A 86 -7.76 5.73 -12.65
N ARG A 87 -8.50 4.75 -12.15
CA ARG A 87 -9.97 4.73 -12.20
C ARG A 87 -10.61 5.93 -11.50
N LEU A 88 -10.06 6.36 -10.37
CA LEU A 88 -10.55 7.53 -9.65
C LEU A 88 -10.26 8.82 -10.43
N ARG A 89 -9.12 8.89 -11.12
CA ARG A 89 -8.79 10.02 -12.00
C ARG A 89 -9.75 10.11 -13.19
N GLU A 90 -9.97 9.02 -13.89
CA GLU A 90 -10.89 8.95 -15.05
C GLU A 90 -12.31 9.38 -14.67
N ARG A 91 -12.81 8.95 -13.50
CA ARG A 91 -14.13 9.34 -12.97
C ARG A 91 -14.30 10.82 -12.66
N TRP A 92 -13.21 11.55 -12.46
CA TRP A 92 -13.24 12.98 -12.10
C TRP A 92 -13.00 13.89 -13.29
N GLU A 93 -12.42 13.34 -14.37
CA GLU A 93 -12.18 14.02 -15.63
C GLU A 93 -13.32 13.80 -16.64
N SER A 94 -14.32 12.97 -16.29
CA SER A 94 -15.58 12.72 -17.03
C SER A 94 -16.74 13.49 -16.41
#